data_AF-A0A1A8C1D9-F1
#
_entry.id   AF-A0A1A8C1D9-F1
#
_cell.length_a   1.000
_cell.length_b   1.000
_cell.length_c   1.000
_cell.angle_alpha   90.00
_cell.angle_beta   90.00
_cell.angle_gamma   90.00
#
_symmetry.space_group_name_H-M   'P 1'
#
loop_
_entity.id
_entity.type
_entity.pdbx_description
1 polymer ?
#
loop_
_entity_poly.entity_id
_entity_poly.type
_entity_poly.pdbx_seq_one_letter_code
_entity_poly.pdbx_strand_id
1 'polypeptide(L)'
;MALLLSVILSSIIYKGSVSGLSEPPGCTEAWDYVEVRPGAHMFWWLYYAESQASQYKDLPLVMWLQGGPGGSGTGFGNFEEIGPLNRDLQPRKTSWVQTASLLFVDNPVGTGFSYAERPDGFATDVATVASDMLVLLRHFFTLKSDFQSVPFYIFSESYGGKMAAAISLELTKAIAKGSVKCNFAGVALGDSWISPLDSVMTWGPYLYTTSLLDDYGLADVNNAAQQVKQAVAKQDFLKATELWSVTESVVEQNTNGVNFYNILKQEEDGKLGSSEGESFISLLARRHIYPLHSQSLSELMNGSVRKKLAIIPQNVTWGGQAEEVFSKMAGDFMKPVVDVVDQLLTAGVNVTVYNGQLDLIVDTMGQEMWVKQLKWEGIPSFNKLRWTPLDDPVSPGITGAFYKTYKNFAFYWILKAGHMIPSDQGPMALQMLKMIVHQD
;
A
#
# COMPACT_ATOMS: atom_id res chain seq x y z
N MET A 1 -16.71 -63.45 21.43
CA MET A 1 -16.67 -63.00 20.03
C MET A 1 -17.42 -61.68 19.96
N ALA A 2 -16.66 -60.60 19.77
CA ALA A 2 -17.05 -59.20 19.49
C ALA A 2 -18.22 -58.54 20.28
N LEU A 3 -17.87 -57.77 21.31
CA LEU A 3 -18.65 -56.63 21.79
C LEU A 3 -18.48 -55.47 20.78
N LEU A 4 -19.57 -54.96 20.22
CA LEU A 4 -19.57 -53.70 19.48
C LEU A 4 -19.44 -52.53 20.46
N LEU A 5 -18.32 -51.80 20.39
CA LEU A 5 -18.17 -50.48 21.00
C LEU A 5 -18.60 -49.43 19.98
N SER A 6 -19.77 -48.83 20.22
CA SER A 6 -20.21 -47.61 19.55
C SER A 6 -19.42 -46.43 20.10
N VAL A 7 -18.46 -45.91 19.33
CA VAL A 7 -17.83 -44.62 19.63
C VAL A 7 -18.72 -43.53 19.05
N ILE A 8 -19.46 -42.86 19.93
CA ILE A 8 -20.10 -41.58 19.62
C ILE A 8 -18.98 -40.54 19.56
N LEU A 9 -18.52 -40.18 18.36
CA LEU A 9 -17.73 -38.97 18.16
C LEU A 9 -18.69 -37.77 18.27
N SER A 10 -18.68 -37.09 19.41
CA SER A 10 -19.24 -35.76 19.55
C SER A 10 -18.43 -34.79 18.69
N SER A 11 -18.94 -34.50 17.50
CA SER A 11 -18.52 -33.37 16.68
C SER A 11 -18.84 -32.07 17.42
N ILE A 12 -17.84 -31.49 18.09
CA ILE A 12 -17.90 -30.12 18.60
C ILE A 12 -17.79 -29.21 17.38
N ILE A 13 -18.94 -28.82 16.84
CA ILE A 13 -19.06 -27.77 15.84
C ILE A 13 -18.88 -26.44 16.59
N TYR A 14 -17.73 -25.79 16.43
CA TYR A 14 -17.55 -24.41 16.86
C TYR A 14 -18.33 -23.50 15.89
N LYS A 15 -19.64 -23.39 16.09
CA LYS A 15 -20.47 -22.34 15.46
C LYS A 15 -20.22 -21.04 16.22
N GLY A 16 -19.15 -20.35 15.88
CA GLY A 16 -18.95 -18.95 16.22
C GLY A 16 -19.69 -18.04 15.24
N SER A 17 -21.01 -18.19 15.09
CA SER A 17 -21.82 -17.18 14.41
C SER A 17 -22.31 -16.19 15.47
N VAL A 18 -21.59 -15.10 15.68
CA VAL A 18 -22.12 -13.96 16.44
C VAL A 18 -23.05 -13.21 15.50
N SER A 19 -24.29 -13.68 15.43
CA SER A 19 -25.39 -12.93 14.85
C SER A 19 -25.68 -11.72 15.73
N GLY A 20 -25.52 -10.52 15.16
CA GLY A 20 -26.14 -9.29 15.65
C GLY A 20 -25.73 -8.85 17.05
N LEU A 21 -24.52 -8.28 17.18
CA LEU A 21 -24.25 -7.33 18.24
C LEU A 21 -24.37 -5.93 17.63
N SER A 22 -25.43 -5.20 17.98
CA SER A 22 -25.35 -3.74 18.00
C SER A 22 -24.17 -3.39 18.91
N GLU A 23 -23.15 -2.74 18.36
CA GLU A 23 -21.95 -2.41 19.12
C GLU A 23 -22.28 -1.53 20.33
N PRO A 24 -21.63 -1.76 21.49
CA PRO A 24 -21.81 -0.89 22.64
C PRO A 24 -21.43 0.56 22.29
N PRO A 25 -22.13 1.57 22.83
CA PRO A 25 -21.67 2.95 22.75
C PRO A 25 -20.25 3.06 23.33
N GLY A 26 -19.28 3.50 22.52
CA GLY A 26 -17.89 3.73 22.95
C GLY A 26 -16.83 2.78 22.36
N CYS A 27 -17.17 1.87 21.45
CA CYS A 27 -16.15 1.14 20.69
C CYS A 27 -15.45 2.08 19.69
N THR A 28 -14.15 2.30 19.89
CA THR A 28 -13.29 3.11 19.00
C THR A 28 -12.62 2.28 17.91
N GLU A 29 -12.71 0.94 17.99
CA GLU A 29 -12.03 0.01 17.10
C GLU A 29 -12.82 -1.29 16.91
N ALA A 30 -12.59 -1.98 15.80
CA ALA A 30 -13.04 -3.35 15.54
C ALA A 30 -12.02 -4.10 14.67
N TRP A 31 -11.94 -5.43 14.77
CA TRP A 31 -11.05 -6.26 13.95
C TRP A 31 -11.62 -7.66 13.78
N ASP A 32 -11.26 -8.32 12.69
CA ASP A 32 -11.64 -9.72 12.44
C ASP A 32 -10.75 -10.36 11.36
N TYR A 33 -10.94 -11.66 11.14
CA TYR A 33 -10.41 -12.41 10.01
C TYR A 33 -11.50 -12.73 8.98
N VAL A 34 -11.09 -12.89 7.72
CA VAL A 34 -11.92 -13.45 6.66
C VAL A 34 -11.14 -14.55 5.95
N GLU A 35 -11.72 -15.75 5.85
CA GLU A 35 -11.22 -16.79 4.94
C GLU A 35 -11.62 -16.41 3.51
N VAL A 36 -10.65 -15.96 2.71
CA VAL A 36 -10.85 -15.43 1.35
C VAL A 36 -10.75 -16.52 0.28
N ARG A 37 -9.98 -17.57 0.59
CA ARG A 37 -9.84 -18.82 -0.17
C ARG A 37 -9.63 -19.96 0.84
N PRO A 38 -9.87 -21.24 0.48
CA PRO A 38 -9.68 -22.36 1.40
C PRO A 38 -8.29 -22.35 2.07
N GLY A 39 -8.27 -22.18 3.39
CA GLY A 39 -7.05 -22.10 4.20
C GLY A 39 -6.22 -20.82 4.02
N ALA A 40 -6.78 -19.76 3.45
CA ALA A 40 -6.15 -18.46 3.24
C ALA A 40 -6.98 -17.37 3.91
N HIS A 41 -6.39 -16.72 4.91
CA HIS A 41 -7.07 -15.86 5.86
C HIS A 41 -6.48 -14.45 5.85
N MET A 42 -7.33 -13.44 5.67
CA MET A 42 -6.94 -12.02 5.72
C MET A 42 -7.42 -11.35 7.00
N PHE A 43 -6.54 -10.60 7.64
CA PHE A 43 -6.81 -9.81 8.84
C PHE A 43 -7.10 -8.34 8.48
N TRP A 44 -8.09 -7.74 9.16
CA TRP A 44 -8.39 -6.32 9.05
C TRP A 44 -8.62 -5.68 10.42
N TRP A 45 -8.30 -4.39 10.52
CA TRP A 45 -8.46 -3.59 11.73
C TRP A 45 -9.04 -2.22 11.38
N LEU A 46 -10.24 -1.96 11.89
CA LEU A 46 -10.98 -0.71 11.78
C LEU A 46 -10.75 0.18 13.01
N TYR A 47 -10.48 1.46 12.76
CA TYR A 47 -10.57 2.56 13.71
C TYR A 47 -11.72 3.48 13.30
N TYR A 48 -12.62 3.79 14.22
CA TYR A 48 -13.69 4.76 13.96
C TYR A 48 -13.15 6.18 13.99
N ALA A 49 -13.71 7.06 13.15
CA ALA A 49 -13.33 8.46 13.13
C ALA A 49 -13.59 9.13 14.49
N GLU A 50 -12.63 9.92 14.95
CA GLU A 50 -12.71 10.69 16.19
C GLU A 50 -12.94 12.18 15.85
N SER A 51 -14.21 12.61 15.85
CA SER A 51 -14.57 14.01 15.65
C SER A 51 -15.38 14.54 16.83
N GLN A 52 -15.08 15.77 17.25
CA GLN A 52 -15.86 16.46 18.28
C GLN A 52 -17.23 16.93 17.77
N ALA A 53 -17.37 17.10 16.45
CA ALA A 53 -18.53 17.73 15.83
C ALA A 53 -19.42 16.77 15.03
N SER A 54 -18.91 15.58 14.69
CA SER A 54 -19.55 14.65 13.74
C SER A 54 -19.54 13.23 14.28
N GLN A 55 -20.55 12.44 13.94
CA GLN A 55 -20.47 11.00 14.17
C GLN A 55 -19.61 10.35 13.09
N TYR A 56 -19.02 9.19 13.38
CA TYR A 56 -18.20 8.48 12.39
C TYR A 56 -18.96 8.17 11.09
N LYS A 57 -20.31 8.09 11.14
CA LYS A 57 -21.18 7.84 9.97
C LYS A 57 -21.30 9.05 9.04
N ASP A 58 -20.96 10.24 9.53
CA ASP A 58 -20.96 11.48 8.74
C ASP A 58 -19.59 11.71 8.07
N LEU A 59 -18.59 10.90 8.41
CA LEU A 59 -17.22 11.00 7.93
C LEU A 59 -16.87 9.82 7.01
N PRO A 60 -15.97 10.00 6.03
CA PRO A 60 -15.57 8.95 5.11
C PRO A 60 -14.96 7.71 5.79
N LEU A 61 -14.99 6.59 5.08
CA LEU A 61 -14.19 5.41 5.37
C LEU A 61 -13.00 5.39 4.41
N VAL A 62 -11.78 5.29 4.94
CA VAL A 62 -10.55 5.12 4.17
C VAL A 62 -9.98 3.74 4.47
N MET A 63 -9.89 2.88 3.46
CA MET A 63 -9.05 1.68 3.54
C MET A 63 -7.62 2.03 3.17
N TRP A 64 -6.66 1.61 3.98
CA TRP A 64 -5.22 1.78 3.71
C TRP A 64 -4.58 0.47 3.28
N LEU A 65 -3.91 0.48 2.12
CA LEU A 65 -3.16 -0.65 1.59
C LEU A 65 -1.67 -0.32 1.49
N GLN A 66 -0.89 -0.97 2.35
CA GLN A 66 0.57 -0.93 2.26
C GLN A 66 1.09 -1.70 1.06
N GLY A 67 2.33 -1.39 0.65
CA GLY A 67 2.99 -2.05 -0.47
C GLY A 67 3.87 -3.25 -0.10
N GLY A 68 5.13 -3.19 -0.53
CA GLY A 68 6.05 -4.32 -0.56
C GLY A 68 6.23 -4.87 -1.97
N PRO A 69 5.52 -5.93 -2.40
CA PRO A 69 4.36 -6.57 -1.76
C PRO A 69 4.70 -7.33 -0.48
N GLY A 70 3.72 -7.42 0.42
CA GLY A 70 3.85 -8.13 1.69
C GLY A 70 3.94 -7.23 2.91
N GLY A 71 3.95 -5.90 2.74
CA GLY A 71 4.04 -4.93 3.83
C GLY A 71 2.74 -4.86 4.64
N SER A 72 2.84 -4.83 5.97
CA SER A 72 1.67 -4.85 6.85
C SER A 72 1.00 -3.48 6.97
N GLY A 73 -0.25 -3.37 6.49
CA GLY A 73 -1.07 -2.19 6.71
C GLY A 73 -1.47 -2.00 8.18
N THR A 74 -1.70 -3.10 8.91
CA THR A 74 -2.12 -3.02 10.33
C THR A 74 -0.98 -2.68 11.28
N GLY A 75 0.26 -2.90 10.86
CA GLY A 75 1.48 -2.53 11.56
C GLY A 75 2.06 -1.20 11.08
N PHE A 76 2.60 -1.16 9.86
CA PHE A 76 3.29 0.03 9.31
C PHE A 76 2.34 1.21 9.11
N GLY A 77 1.33 1.05 8.25
CA GLY A 77 0.37 2.12 7.97
C GLY A 77 -0.29 2.65 9.25
N ASN A 78 -0.58 1.78 10.20
CA ASN A 78 -1.15 2.15 11.49
C ASN A 78 -0.15 2.86 12.41
N PHE A 79 0.94 2.21 12.82
CA PHE A 79 1.79 2.69 13.91
C PHE A 79 2.98 3.54 13.46
N GLU A 80 3.35 3.55 12.19
CA GLU A 80 4.46 4.37 11.68
C GLU A 80 3.94 5.59 10.90
N GLU A 81 2.77 5.51 10.27
CA GLU A 81 2.29 6.52 9.32
C GLU A 81 1.04 7.30 9.77
N ILE A 82 -0.16 6.71 9.66
CA ILE A 82 -1.43 7.45 9.67
C ILE A 82 -2.38 7.11 10.82
N GLY A 83 -2.13 6.02 11.53
CA GLY A 83 -2.97 5.59 12.65
C GLY A 83 -2.92 6.53 13.86
N PRO A 84 -3.77 6.30 14.87
CA PRO A 84 -3.94 7.20 16.01
C PRO A 84 -2.72 7.26 16.93
N LEU A 85 -1.97 6.15 17.02
CA LEU A 85 -0.80 6.03 17.88
C LEU A 85 0.45 5.79 17.04
N ASN A 86 1.60 6.19 17.56
CA ASN A 86 2.89 5.76 17.02
C ASN A 86 3.32 4.40 17.64
N ARG A 87 4.45 3.86 17.20
CA ARG A 87 5.01 2.60 17.73
C ARG A 87 5.32 2.61 19.23
N ASP A 88 5.51 3.79 19.81
CA ASP A 88 5.73 3.99 21.26
C ASP A 88 4.39 4.21 22.01
N LEU A 89 3.27 3.94 21.34
CA LEU A 89 1.89 4.11 21.82
C LEU A 89 1.55 5.56 22.22
N GLN A 90 2.22 6.54 21.63
CA GLN A 90 1.94 7.95 21.82
C GLN A 90 0.95 8.48 20.77
N PRO A 91 0.00 9.36 21.13
CA PRO A 91 -0.93 9.95 20.18
C PRO A 91 -0.25 10.71 19.04
N ARG A 92 -0.76 10.55 17.82
CA ARG A 92 -0.26 11.21 16.61
C ARG A 92 -1.10 12.45 16.28
N LYS A 93 -0.47 13.63 16.28
CA LYS A 93 -1.12 14.90 15.92
C LYS A 93 -1.65 14.95 14.48
N THR A 94 -1.06 14.16 13.60
CA THR A 94 -1.39 14.08 12.18
C THR A 94 -2.17 12.81 11.83
N SER A 95 -2.78 12.15 12.83
CA SER A 95 -3.57 10.94 12.56
C SER A 95 -4.75 11.23 11.65
N TRP A 96 -4.99 10.32 10.71
CA TRP A 96 -6.10 10.42 9.77
C TRP A 96 -7.46 10.08 10.39
N VAL A 97 -7.51 9.48 11.60
CA VAL A 97 -8.78 9.24 12.31
C VAL A 97 -9.52 10.53 12.66
N GLN A 98 -8.83 11.68 12.63
CA GLN A 98 -9.41 13.01 12.80
C GLN A 98 -10.31 13.43 11.62
N THR A 99 -10.28 12.70 10.50
CA THR A 99 -10.97 13.07 9.24
C THR A 99 -11.77 11.92 8.65
N ALA A 100 -11.36 10.66 8.88
CA ALA A 100 -12.03 9.49 8.34
C ALA A 100 -11.90 8.29 9.29
N SER A 101 -12.84 7.35 9.22
CA SER A 101 -12.63 6.02 9.81
C SER A 101 -11.56 5.30 8.98
N LEU A 102 -10.64 4.59 9.63
CA LEU A 102 -9.52 3.92 8.95
C LEU A 102 -9.68 2.40 9.00
N LEU A 103 -9.73 1.75 7.84
CA LEU A 103 -9.68 0.30 7.70
C LEU A 103 -8.29 -0.11 7.21
N PHE A 104 -7.46 -0.61 8.13
CA PHE A 104 -6.20 -1.23 7.79
C PHE A 104 -6.41 -2.69 7.42
N VAL A 105 -5.78 -3.14 6.35
CA VAL A 105 -5.83 -4.54 5.92
C VAL A 105 -4.41 -5.05 5.73
N ASP A 106 -4.13 -6.22 6.29
CA ASP A 106 -2.91 -6.95 5.99
C ASP A 106 -3.09 -7.72 4.69
N ASN A 107 -2.67 -7.09 3.60
CA ASN A 107 -2.87 -7.57 2.24
C ASN A 107 -1.53 -7.71 1.51
N PRO A 108 -1.32 -8.75 0.69
CA PRO A 108 -2.13 -9.96 0.45
C PRO A 108 -2.13 -10.99 1.60
N VAL A 109 -2.74 -12.16 1.38
CA VAL A 109 -2.63 -13.32 2.27
C VAL A 109 -1.16 -13.65 2.56
N GLY A 110 -0.80 -13.75 3.84
CA GLY A 110 0.58 -13.97 4.30
C GLY A 110 1.29 -12.72 4.83
N THR A 111 0.73 -11.53 4.58
CA THR A 111 1.21 -10.25 5.10
C THR A 111 0.84 -10.08 6.58
N GLY A 112 1.75 -9.54 7.42
CA GLY A 112 1.43 -9.15 8.79
C GLY A 112 0.77 -10.27 9.62
N PHE A 113 -0.49 -10.07 10.02
CA PHE A 113 -1.30 -11.09 10.70
C PHE A 113 -2.15 -11.97 9.76
N SER A 114 -2.25 -11.65 8.48
CA SER A 114 -2.86 -12.52 7.46
C SER A 114 -1.98 -13.74 7.20
N TYR A 115 -2.58 -14.91 6.97
CA TYR A 115 -1.82 -16.16 6.86
C TYR A 115 -2.45 -17.15 5.89
N ALA A 116 -1.62 -18.05 5.38
CA ALA A 116 -2.04 -19.23 4.63
C ALA A 116 -1.66 -20.49 5.41
N GLU A 117 -2.56 -21.47 5.43
CA GLU A 117 -2.31 -22.80 5.99
C GLU A 117 -1.41 -23.65 5.08
N ARG A 118 -1.31 -23.27 3.80
CA ARG A 118 -0.58 -24.02 2.76
C ARG A 118 0.18 -23.06 1.81
N PRO A 119 1.30 -23.50 1.22
CA PRO A 119 2.09 -22.66 0.31
C PRO A 119 1.37 -22.22 -0.99
N ASP A 120 0.31 -22.92 -1.41
CA ASP A 120 -0.53 -22.54 -2.55
C ASP A 120 -1.60 -21.49 -2.18
N GLY A 121 -1.67 -21.08 -0.91
CA GLY A 121 -2.56 -20.03 -0.43
C GLY A 121 -2.06 -18.61 -0.70
N PHE A 122 -0.81 -18.42 -1.08
CA PHE A 122 -0.26 -17.10 -1.43
C PHE A 122 -0.72 -16.67 -2.84
N ALA A 123 -0.95 -15.37 -3.01
CA ALA A 123 -1.21 -14.80 -4.33
C ALA A 123 0.08 -14.73 -5.17
N THR A 124 -0.04 -14.92 -6.48
CA THR A 124 1.08 -14.79 -7.43
C THR A 124 0.91 -13.62 -8.40
N ASP A 125 -0.23 -12.95 -8.37
CA ASP A 125 -0.57 -11.81 -9.21
C ASP A 125 -1.62 -10.92 -8.54
N VAL A 126 -1.75 -9.68 -9.02
CA VAL A 126 -2.71 -8.71 -8.49
C VAL A 126 -4.17 -9.08 -8.78
N ALA A 127 -4.44 -9.95 -9.74
CA ALA A 127 -5.80 -10.43 -10.02
C ALA A 127 -6.31 -11.32 -8.87
N THR A 128 -5.47 -12.21 -8.37
CA THR A 128 -5.76 -13.04 -7.19
C THR A 128 -5.94 -12.16 -5.95
N VAL A 129 -5.06 -11.18 -5.75
CA VAL A 129 -5.18 -10.19 -4.67
C VAL A 129 -6.51 -9.45 -4.72
N ALA A 130 -6.92 -8.98 -5.90
CA ALA A 130 -8.20 -8.28 -6.07
C ALA A 130 -9.40 -9.20 -5.77
N SER A 131 -9.35 -10.46 -6.23
CA SER A 131 -10.39 -11.46 -5.92
C SER A 131 -10.53 -11.70 -4.42
N ASP A 132 -9.41 -11.90 -3.71
CA ASP A 132 -9.39 -12.10 -2.26
C ASP A 132 -9.97 -10.88 -1.52
N MET A 133 -9.56 -9.68 -1.92
CA MET A 133 -10.06 -8.44 -1.34
C MET A 133 -11.57 -8.25 -1.56
N LEU A 134 -12.14 -8.67 -2.69
CA LEU A 134 -13.59 -8.60 -2.89
C LEU A 134 -14.37 -9.50 -1.91
N VAL A 135 -13.80 -10.65 -1.52
CA VAL A 135 -14.39 -11.50 -0.48
C VAL A 135 -14.36 -10.77 0.87
N LEU A 136 -13.22 -10.18 1.23
CA LEU A 136 -13.07 -9.38 2.45
C LEU A 136 -14.04 -8.19 2.47
N LEU A 137 -14.08 -7.37 1.42
CA LEU A 137 -14.94 -6.19 1.35
C LEU A 137 -16.42 -6.57 1.41
N ARG A 138 -16.85 -7.66 0.75
CA ARG A 138 -18.22 -8.16 0.88
C ARG A 138 -18.54 -8.56 2.31
N HIS A 139 -17.63 -9.27 2.99
CA HIS A 139 -17.79 -9.64 4.38
C HIS A 139 -17.86 -8.40 5.28
N PHE A 140 -16.89 -7.48 5.16
CA PHE A 140 -16.80 -6.26 5.94
C PHE A 140 -18.06 -5.40 5.83
N PHE A 141 -18.52 -5.10 4.61
CA PHE A 141 -19.73 -4.29 4.43
C PHE A 141 -21.02 -5.01 4.84
N THR A 142 -21.02 -6.34 4.93
CA THR A 142 -22.14 -7.10 5.49
C THR A 142 -22.14 -7.03 7.02
N LEU A 143 -20.96 -7.16 7.64
CA LEU A 143 -20.78 -7.10 9.08
C LEU A 143 -20.99 -5.67 9.63
N LYS A 144 -20.50 -4.66 8.91
CA LYS A 144 -20.55 -3.24 9.27
C LYS A 144 -21.45 -2.47 8.31
N SER A 145 -22.73 -2.83 8.30
CA SER A 145 -23.71 -2.29 7.34
C SER A 145 -23.83 -0.77 7.33
N ASP A 146 -23.50 -0.11 8.45
CA ASP A 146 -23.47 1.36 8.55
C ASP A 146 -22.50 2.01 7.56
N PHE A 147 -21.38 1.36 7.22
CA PHE A 147 -20.43 1.89 6.23
C PHE A 147 -20.88 1.71 4.78
N GLN A 148 -21.99 1.00 4.51
CA GLN A 148 -22.46 0.83 3.12
C GLN A 148 -22.88 2.16 2.47
N SER A 149 -23.35 3.13 3.26
CA SER A 149 -23.75 4.46 2.77
C SER A 149 -22.65 5.52 2.89
N VAL A 150 -21.62 5.24 3.69
CA VAL A 150 -20.51 6.16 3.94
C VAL A 150 -19.59 6.22 2.71
N PRO A 151 -19.15 7.41 2.26
CA PRO A 151 -18.15 7.53 1.20
C PRO A 151 -16.91 6.70 1.51
N PHE A 152 -16.60 5.74 0.63
CA PHE A 152 -15.52 4.79 0.80
C PHE A 152 -14.38 5.08 -0.17
N TYR A 153 -13.18 5.28 0.36
CA TYR A 153 -11.96 5.50 -0.42
C TYR A 153 -10.94 4.40 -0.16
N ILE A 154 -10.15 4.07 -1.17
CA ILE A 154 -8.98 3.22 -1.02
C ILE A 154 -7.74 4.10 -1.18
N PHE A 155 -6.96 4.25 -0.11
CA PHE A 155 -5.64 4.88 -0.12
C PHE A 155 -4.56 3.80 -0.07
N SER A 156 -3.40 4.12 -0.64
CA SER A 156 -2.34 3.13 -0.80
C SER A 156 -0.99 3.77 -0.97
N GLU A 157 0.05 2.99 -0.74
CA GLU A 157 1.43 3.38 -0.96
C GLU A 157 2.19 2.31 -1.74
N SER A 158 3.17 2.69 -2.57
CA SER A 158 4.13 1.76 -3.16
C SER A 158 3.47 0.70 -4.05
N TYR A 159 3.85 -0.57 -3.92
CA TYR A 159 3.15 -1.69 -4.56
C TYR A 159 1.66 -1.80 -4.16
N GLY A 160 1.29 -1.21 -3.02
CA GLY A 160 -0.09 -1.06 -2.58
C GLY A 160 -0.94 -0.32 -3.60
N GLY A 161 -0.37 0.64 -4.33
CA GLY A 161 -1.04 1.33 -5.43
C GLY A 161 -1.42 0.42 -6.59
N LYS A 162 -0.55 -0.53 -6.93
CA LYS A 162 -0.84 -1.54 -7.96
C LYS A 162 -2.04 -2.39 -7.54
N MET A 163 -2.03 -2.85 -6.30
CA MET A 163 -3.11 -3.63 -5.71
C MET A 163 -4.41 -2.81 -5.61
N ALA A 164 -4.32 -1.57 -5.14
CA ALA A 164 -5.45 -0.64 -5.00
C ALA A 164 -6.14 -0.35 -6.33
N ALA A 165 -5.38 -0.14 -7.41
CA ALA A 165 -5.93 0.05 -8.75
C ALA A 165 -6.73 -1.18 -9.21
N ALA A 166 -6.15 -2.38 -9.08
CA ALA A 166 -6.80 -3.64 -9.46
C ALA A 166 -8.06 -3.91 -8.62
N ILE A 167 -7.95 -3.76 -7.29
CA ILE A 167 -9.06 -3.90 -6.34
C ILE A 167 -10.18 -2.93 -6.68
N SER A 168 -9.86 -1.66 -6.94
CA SER A 168 -10.85 -0.61 -7.23
C SER A 168 -11.63 -0.91 -8.52
N LEU A 169 -10.95 -1.45 -9.53
CA LEU A 169 -11.59 -1.80 -10.79
C LEU A 169 -12.57 -2.97 -10.60
N GLU A 170 -12.14 -4.02 -9.90
CA GLU A 170 -12.99 -5.16 -9.60
C GLU A 170 -14.12 -4.81 -8.63
N LEU A 171 -13.89 -3.91 -7.67
CA LEU A 171 -14.93 -3.39 -6.78
C LEU A 171 -15.99 -2.60 -7.57
N THR A 172 -15.57 -1.73 -8.50
CA THR A 172 -16.49 -0.98 -9.36
C THR A 172 -17.39 -1.93 -10.16
N LYS A 173 -16.82 -3.00 -10.73
CA LYS A 173 -17.59 -4.05 -11.42
C LYS A 173 -18.52 -4.81 -10.47
N ALA A 174 -18.07 -5.10 -9.25
CA ALA A 174 -18.83 -5.83 -8.25
C ALA A 174 -20.03 -5.03 -7.74
N ILE A 175 -19.89 -3.71 -7.58
CA ILE A 175 -20.95 -2.77 -7.21
C ILE A 175 -21.98 -2.66 -8.35
N ALA A 176 -21.53 -2.49 -9.59
CA ALA A 176 -22.43 -2.44 -10.75
C ALA A 176 -23.29 -3.71 -10.90
N LYS A 177 -22.74 -4.86 -10.48
CA LYS A 177 -23.46 -6.16 -10.43
C LYS A 177 -24.32 -6.35 -9.18
N GLY A 178 -24.26 -5.45 -8.20
CA GLY A 178 -24.96 -5.55 -6.91
C GLY A 178 -24.39 -6.62 -5.96
N SER A 179 -23.20 -7.14 -6.23
CA SER A 179 -22.57 -8.22 -5.43
C SER A 179 -21.75 -7.72 -4.23
N VAL A 180 -21.44 -6.42 -4.21
CA VAL A 180 -20.88 -5.68 -3.08
C VAL A 180 -21.68 -4.39 -2.98
N LYS A 181 -22.13 -4.02 -1.77
CA LYS A 181 -22.89 -2.81 -1.53
C LYS A 181 -22.05 -1.85 -0.69
N CYS A 182 -21.52 -0.81 -1.32
CA CYS A 182 -20.85 0.30 -0.65
C CYS A 182 -20.92 1.56 -1.52
N ASN A 183 -20.68 2.72 -0.92
CA ASN A 183 -20.59 3.99 -1.61
C ASN A 183 -19.13 4.28 -1.99
N PHE A 184 -18.60 3.56 -2.98
CA PHE A 184 -17.21 3.71 -3.40
C PHE A 184 -16.99 5.06 -4.11
N ALA A 185 -16.14 5.90 -3.52
CA ALA A 185 -15.96 7.29 -3.90
C ALA A 185 -14.66 7.56 -4.67
N GLY A 186 -13.62 6.75 -4.49
CA GLY A 186 -12.38 6.89 -5.24
C GLY A 186 -11.19 6.09 -4.71
N VAL A 187 -10.09 6.17 -5.45
CA VAL A 187 -8.80 5.56 -5.11
C VAL A 187 -7.69 6.60 -5.13
N ALA A 188 -6.81 6.56 -4.14
CA ALA A 188 -5.63 7.42 -4.03
C ALA A 188 -4.35 6.56 -4.02
N LEU A 189 -3.47 6.85 -4.96
CA LEU A 189 -2.27 6.11 -5.32
C LEU A 189 -1.05 6.91 -4.86
N GLY A 190 -0.58 6.62 -3.65
CA GLY A 190 0.62 7.22 -3.06
C GLY A 190 1.87 6.52 -3.53
N ASP A 191 2.86 7.25 -4.02
CA ASP A 191 4.19 6.76 -4.37
C ASP A 191 4.15 5.39 -5.06
N SER A 192 3.23 5.27 -6.04
CA SER A 192 2.67 3.98 -6.41
C SER A 192 3.42 3.29 -7.56
N TRP A 193 3.65 1.98 -7.40
CA TRP A 193 4.34 1.11 -8.37
C TRP A 193 3.45 0.72 -9.57
N ILE A 194 2.85 1.71 -10.23
CA ILE A 194 1.90 1.56 -11.36
C ILE A 194 2.62 1.25 -12.67
N SER A 195 3.69 2.00 -12.97
CA SER A 195 4.55 1.78 -14.14
C SER A 195 6.01 1.58 -13.69
N PRO A 196 6.38 0.36 -13.27
CA PRO A 196 7.71 0.07 -12.73
C PRO A 196 8.84 0.48 -13.68
N LEU A 197 8.64 0.24 -14.98
CA LEU A 197 9.64 0.55 -15.99
C LEU A 197 9.88 2.07 -16.12
N ASP A 198 8.84 2.91 -16.03
CA ASP A 198 9.02 4.35 -16.13
C ASP A 198 9.89 4.87 -14.97
N SER A 199 9.64 4.43 -13.72
CA SER A 199 10.49 4.78 -12.56
C SER A 199 11.94 4.34 -12.77
N VAL A 200 12.18 3.09 -13.14
CA VAL A 200 13.55 2.56 -13.31
C VAL A 200 14.32 3.31 -14.39
N MET A 201 13.63 3.74 -15.44
CA MET A 201 14.23 4.52 -16.52
C MET A 201 14.54 5.97 -16.12
N THR A 202 13.92 6.50 -15.06
CA THR A 202 14.11 7.87 -14.57
C THR A 202 15.03 7.98 -13.37
N TRP A 203 15.39 6.89 -12.70
CA TRP A 203 16.35 6.89 -11.59
C TRP A 203 17.69 7.58 -11.93
N GLY A 204 18.30 7.23 -13.07
CA GLY A 204 19.54 7.85 -13.53
C GLY A 204 19.40 9.37 -13.71
N PRO A 205 18.48 9.85 -14.58
CA PRO A 205 18.22 11.28 -14.77
C PRO A 205 17.89 12.02 -13.47
N TYR A 206 17.06 11.44 -12.60
CA TYR A 206 16.65 12.08 -11.35
C TYR A 206 17.87 12.30 -10.45
N LEU A 207 18.63 11.24 -10.16
CA LEU A 207 19.84 11.29 -9.33
C LEU A 207 20.92 12.21 -9.91
N TYR A 208 21.08 12.25 -11.23
CA TYR A 208 22.01 13.17 -11.89
C TYR A 208 21.62 14.63 -11.65
N THR A 209 20.35 14.98 -11.85
CA THR A 209 19.88 16.37 -11.64
C THR A 209 19.91 16.80 -10.17
N THR A 210 19.92 15.85 -9.24
CA THR A 210 20.09 16.10 -7.80
C THR A 210 21.54 15.96 -7.33
N SER A 211 22.50 15.90 -8.26
CA SER A 211 23.96 15.86 -7.99
C SER A 211 24.45 14.61 -7.24
N LEU A 212 23.69 13.51 -7.30
CA LEU A 212 24.08 12.22 -6.72
C LEU A 212 24.84 11.32 -7.70
N LEU A 213 24.81 11.64 -9.00
CA LEU A 213 25.57 10.96 -10.05
C LEU A 213 26.39 11.96 -10.86
N ASP A 214 27.57 11.53 -11.29
CA ASP A 214 28.31 12.16 -12.38
C ASP A 214 27.93 11.54 -13.74
N ASP A 215 28.63 11.93 -14.81
CA ASP A 215 28.35 11.43 -16.16
C ASP A 215 28.58 9.91 -16.29
N TYR A 216 29.52 9.35 -15.52
CA TYR A 216 29.81 7.91 -15.53
C TYR A 216 28.70 7.15 -14.79
N GLY A 217 28.34 7.60 -13.59
CA GLY A 217 27.26 7.00 -12.81
C GLY A 217 25.91 7.07 -13.53
N LEU A 218 25.62 8.19 -14.22
CA LEU A 218 24.44 8.30 -15.07
C LEU A 218 24.45 7.25 -16.20
N ALA A 219 25.58 7.06 -16.87
CA ALA A 219 25.70 6.08 -17.94
C ALA A 219 25.50 4.64 -17.42
N ASP A 220 26.10 4.31 -16.27
CA ASP A 220 26.01 2.99 -15.66
C ASP A 220 24.57 2.66 -15.24
N VAL A 221 23.90 3.57 -14.53
CA VAL A 221 22.50 3.38 -14.11
C VAL A 221 21.58 3.26 -15.33
N ASN A 222 21.76 4.11 -16.34
CA ASN A 222 20.96 4.03 -17.57
C ASN A 222 21.17 2.71 -18.31
N ASN A 223 22.39 2.21 -18.40
CA ASN A 223 22.69 0.93 -19.04
C ASN A 223 22.03 -0.24 -18.31
N ALA A 224 22.03 -0.23 -16.97
CA ALA A 224 21.32 -1.23 -16.17
C ALA A 224 19.79 -1.15 -16.39
N ALA A 225 19.21 0.06 -16.37
CA ALA A 225 17.80 0.28 -16.65
C ALA A 225 17.38 -0.21 -18.07
N GLN A 226 18.25 -0.08 -19.08
CA GLN A 226 17.97 -0.64 -20.41
C GLN A 226 17.84 -2.16 -20.41
N GLN A 227 18.56 -2.87 -19.54
CA GLN A 227 18.43 -4.33 -19.43
C GLN A 227 17.06 -4.70 -18.87
N VAL A 228 16.59 -3.97 -17.85
CA VAL A 228 15.23 -4.12 -17.31
C VAL A 228 14.19 -3.89 -18.41
N LYS A 229 14.33 -2.80 -19.19
CA LYS A 229 13.46 -2.50 -20.33
C LYS A 229 13.40 -3.65 -21.34
N GLN A 230 14.54 -4.26 -21.66
CA GLN A 230 14.60 -5.39 -22.60
C GLN A 230 13.87 -6.64 -22.07
N ALA A 231 13.98 -6.93 -20.78
CA ALA A 231 13.25 -8.04 -20.15
C ALA A 231 11.73 -7.78 -20.13
N VAL A 232 11.31 -6.57 -19.77
CA VAL A 232 9.89 -6.14 -19.82
C VAL A 232 9.33 -6.25 -21.24
N ALA A 233 10.08 -5.81 -22.26
CA ALA A 233 9.65 -5.90 -23.66
C ALA A 233 9.47 -7.35 -24.15
N LYS A 234 10.20 -8.31 -23.55
CA LYS A 234 10.04 -9.75 -23.80
C LYS A 234 8.96 -10.40 -22.92
N GLN A 235 8.30 -9.63 -22.06
CA GLN A 235 7.36 -10.11 -21.04
C GLN A 235 7.96 -11.10 -20.04
N ASP A 236 9.28 -11.10 -19.88
CA ASP A 236 9.97 -11.89 -18.87
C ASP A 236 10.06 -11.09 -17.57
N PHE A 237 8.93 -11.02 -16.87
CA PHE A 237 8.78 -10.14 -15.71
C PHE A 237 9.57 -10.61 -14.49
N LEU A 238 9.79 -11.92 -14.33
CA LEU A 238 10.66 -12.42 -13.27
C LEU A 238 12.11 -11.99 -13.51
N LYS A 239 12.59 -12.12 -14.75
CA LYS A 239 13.91 -11.60 -15.12
C LYS A 239 14.00 -10.08 -15.00
N ALA A 240 12.94 -9.36 -15.32
CA ALA A 240 12.89 -7.92 -15.12
C ALA A 240 13.05 -7.55 -13.64
N THR A 241 12.43 -8.28 -12.71
CA THR A 241 12.59 -8.08 -11.25
C THR A 241 14.01 -8.41 -10.78
N GLU A 242 14.63 -9.45 -11.35
CA GLU A 242 16.05 -9.74 -11.08
C GLU A 242 16.97 -8.60 -11.55
N LEU A 243 16.78 -8.11 -12.78
CA LEU A 243 17.57 -7.02 -13.34
C LEU A 243 17.29 -5.68 -12.64
N TRP A 244 16.09 -5.50 -12.11
CA TRP A 244 15.74 -4.37 -11.26
C TRP A 244 16.60 -4.36 -9.98
N SER A 245 16.70 -5.50 -9.29
CA SER A 245 17.60 -5.67 -8.13
C SER A 245 19.07 -5.37 -8.45
N VAL A 246 19.53 -5.77 -9.65
CA VAL A 246 20.87 -5.43 -10.15
C VAL A 246 21.02 -3.92 -10.35
N THR A 247 19.99 -3.26 -10.90
CA THR A 247 19.99 -1.82 -11.16
C THR A 247 20.08 -1.03 -9.85
N GLU A 248 19.40 -1.46 -8.80
CA GLU A 248 19.54 -0.86 -7.47
C GLU A 248 20.97 -0.92 -6.93
N SER A 249 21.63 -2.07 -7.10
CA SER A 249 23.04 -2.22 -6.71
C SER A 249 23.96 -1.28 -7.50
N VAL A 250 23.68 -1.05 -8.78
CA VAL A 250 24.42 -0.07 -9.61
C VAL A 250 24.20 1.36 -9.10
N VAL A 251 22.97 1.71 -8.72
CA VAL A 251 22.65 3.00 -8.11
C VAL A 251 23.41 3.19 -6.80
N GLU A 252 23.35 2.23 -5.88
CA GLU A 252 24.03 2.30 -4.58
C GLU A 252 25.55 2.48 -4.74
N GLN A 253 26.17 1.76 -5.67
CA GLN A 253 27.60 1.84 -5.94
C GLN A 253 28.01 3.23 -6.44
N ASN A 254 27.21 3.84 -7.31
CA ASN A 254 27.53 5.14 -7.91
C ASN A 254 27.14 6.34 -7.03
N THR A 255 26.25 6.15 -6.07
CA THR A 255 25.74 7.23 -5.19
C THR A 255 26.31 7.18 -3.77
N ASN A 256 27.19 6.23 -3.48
CA ASN A 256 27.63 5.91 -2.13
C ASN A 256 26.46 5.58 -1.18
N GLY A 257 25.51 4.78 -1.65
CA GLY A 257 24.41 4.24 -0.84
C GLY A 257 23.28 5.23 -0.56
N VAL A 258 22.80 5.93 -1.59
CA VAL A 258 21.56 6.72 -1.49
C VAL A 258 20.42 5.82 -0.98
N ASN A 259 19.59 6.35 -0.07
CA ASN A 259 18.40 5.64 0.38
C ASN A 259 17.31 5.70 -0.68
N PHE A 260 16.76 4.54 -1.05
CA PHE A 260 15.74 4.42 -2.10
C PHE A 260 14.39 5.05 -1.74
N TYR A 261 14.13 5.29 -0.46
CA TYR A 261 12.88 5.88 0.01
C TYR A 261 12.98 7.39 0.26
N ASN A 262 14.19 7.95 0.32
CA ASN A 262 14.41 9.40 0.44
C ASN A 262 15.85 9.76 0.05
N ILE A 263 16.05 10.45 -1.06
CA ILE A 263 17.38 10.78 -1.61
C ILE A 263 18.26 11.67 -0.71
N LEU A 264 17.69 12.28 0.34
CA LEU A 264 18.45 13.06 1.32
C LEU A 264 18.95 12.23 2.49
N LYS A 265 18.61 10.94 2.54
CA LYS A 265 19.05 9.97 3.55
C LYS A 265 20.07 9.00 2.92
N GLN A 266 20.85 8.34 3.77
CA GLN A 266 21.70 7.21 3.39
C GLN A 266 21.17 5.96 4.10
N GLU A 267 21.38 4.79 3.50
CA GLU A 267 21.12 3.53 4.19
C GLU A 267 21.98 3.43 5.47
N GLU A 268 21.34 3.23 6.62
CA GLU A 268 22.03 3.14 7.92
C GLU A 268 22.89 1.86 8.02
N ASP A 269 22.54 0.82 7.26
CA ASP A 269 23.28 -0.44 7.17
C ASP A 269 24.25 -0.40 5.98
N GLY A 270 25.56 -0.46 6.29
CA GLY A 270 26.65 -0.26 5.33
C GLY A 270 26.54 -1.12 4.06
N LYS A 271 27.11 -0.60 2.95
CA LYS A 271 27.18 -1.18 1.60
C LYS A 271 26.77 -2.65 1.56
N LEU A 272 25.52 -2.91 1.17
CA LEU A 272 24.99 -4.26 0.96
C LEU A 272 25.74 -4.92 -0.21
N GLY A 273 26.89 -5.52 0.08
CA GLY A 273 27.58 -6.38 -0.89
C GLY A 273 26.71 -7.60 -1.18
N SER A 274 26.61 -7.99 -2.46
CA SER A 274 26.09 -9.31 -2.82
C SER A 274 27.11 -10.36 -2.38
N SER A 275 26.70 -11.37 -1.61
CA SER A 275 27.57 -12.50 -1.32
C SER A 275 27.60 -13.47 -2.51
N GLU A 276 28.73 -14.13 -2.77
CA GLU A 276 28.81 -15.11 -3.87
C GLU A 276 27.77 -16.22 -3.69
N GLY A 277 26.89 -16.40 -4.68
CA GLY A 277 25.84 -17.42 -4.67
C GLY A 277 24.49 -16.98 -4.07
N GLU A 278 24.36 -15.72 -3.66
CA GLU A 278 23.10 -15.18 -3.14
C GLU A 278 22.04 -15.00 -4.24
N SER A 279 20.80 -15.40 -3.96
CA SER A 279 19.69 -15.19 -4.88
C SER A 279 19.25 -13.72 -4.89
N PHE A 280 18.76 -13.22 -6.02
CA PHE A 280 18.25 -11.83 -6.09
C PHE A 280 17.09 -11.59 -5.10
N ILE A 281 16.27 -12.61 -4.82
CA ILE A 281 15.19 -12.51 -3.81
C ILE A 281 15.78 -12.27 -2.43
N SER A 282 16.86 -12.95 -2.08
CA SER A 282 17.56 -12.76 -0.80
C SER A 282 18.14 -11.35 -0.69
N LEU A 283 18.73 -10.83 -1.77
CA LEU A 283 19.23 -9.45 -1.81
C LEU A 283 18.09 -8.43 -1.63
N LEU A 284 16.96 -8.62 -2.32
CA LEU A 284 15.78 -7.77 -2.18
C LEU A 284 15.15 -7.86 -0.79
N ALA A 285 15.14 -9.04 -0.18
CA ALA A 285 14.71 -9.21 1.21
C ALA A 285 15.59 -8.41 2.16
N ARG A 286 16.92 -8.47 2.00
CA ARG A 286 17.85 -7.65 2.79
C ARG A 286 17.65 -6.15 2.60
N ARG A 287 17.37 -5.70 1.37
CA ARG A 287 17.22 -4.27 1.05
C ARG A 287 15.88 -3.68 1.48
N HIS A 288 14.78 -4.41 1.29
CA HIS A 288 13.43 -3.85 1.46
C HIS A 288 12.61 -4.48 2.57
N ILE A 289 12.97 -5.67 3.05
CA ILE A 289 12.17 -6.40 4.05
C ILE A 289 12.81 -6.28 5.42
N TYR A 290 14.10 -6.59 5.53
CA TYR A 290 14.79 -6.61 6.82
C TYR A 290 14.81 -5.25 7.54
N PRO A 291 15.01 -4.10 6.86
CA PRO A 291 14.92 -2.79 7.52
C PRO A 291 13.52 -2.49 8.06
N LEU A 292 12.48 -3.10 7.49
CA LEU A 292 11.10 -2.95 7.94
C LEU A 292 10.78 -3.83 9.17
N HIS A 293 11.65 -4.76 9.55
CA HIS A 293 11.53 -5.49 10.80
C HIS A 293 12.12 -4.70 11.98
N SER A 294 11.66 -3.44 12.13
CA SER A 294 12.01 -2.64 13.31
C SER A 294 11.69 -3.42 14.57
N GLN A 295 12.71 -3.61 15.42
CA GLN A 295 12.56 -4.40 16.64
C GLN A 295 11.43 -3.88 17.51
N SER A 296 11.28 -2.54 17.63
CA SER A 296 10.22 -1.94 18.44
C SER A 296 8.81 -2.20 17.88
N LEU A 297 8.63 -2.12 16.56
CA LEU A 297 7.33 -2.40 15.94
C LEU A 297 6.98 -3.89 16.02
N SER A 298 7.95 -4.78 15.79
CA SER A 298 7.75 -6.23 15.94
C SER A 298 7.40 -6.61 17.37
N GLU A 299 8.12 -6.06 18.36
CA GLU A 299 7.84 -6.25 19.79
C GLU A 299 6.46 -5.72 20.17
N LEU A 300 6.05 -4.56 19.64
CA LEU A 300 4.72 -4.01 19.85
C LEU A 300 3.64 -4.94 19.31
N MET A 301 3.75 -5.29 18.02
CA MET A 301 2.74 -6.06 17.29
C MET A 301 2.58 -7.47 17.86
N ASN A 302 3.69 -8.18 18.10
CA ASN A 302 3.68 -9.52 18.68
C ASN A 302 3.49 -9.53 20.20
N GLY A 303 3.62 -8.37 20.86
CA GLY A 303 3.47 -8.19 22.30
C GLY A 303 2.09 -7.67 22.70
N SER A 304 1.99 -6.37 23.00
CA SER A 304 0.79 -5.76 23.57
C SER A 304 -0.39 -5.74 22.60
N VAL A 305 -0.13 -5.51 21.30
CA VAL A 305 -1.18 -5.52 20.27
C VAL A 305 -1.77 -6.92 20.11
N ARG A 306 -0.96 -7.96 19.92
CA ARG A 306 -1.44 -9.35 19.87
C ARG A 306 -2.30 -9.71 21.08
N LYS A 307 -1.88 -9.32 22.29
CA LYS A 307 -2.65 -9.54 23.53
C LYS A 307 -4.01 -8.83 23.51
N LYS A 308 -4.06 -7.58 23.01
CA LYS A 308 -5.30 -6.81 22.86
C LYS A 308 -6.24 -7.46 21.83
N LEU A 309 -5.71 -7.83 20.67
CA LEU A 309 -6.49 -8.38 19.57
C LEU A 309 -7.09 -9.74 19.92
N ALA A 310 -6.37 -10.56 20.70
CA ALA A 310 -6.79 -11.86 21.28
C ALA A 310 -7.23 -12.97 20.30
N ILE A 311 -7.44 -12.64 19.02
CA ILE A 311 -7.90 -13.58 17.98
C ILE A 311 -6.76 -14.10 17.08
N ILE A 312 -5.54 -13.57 17.23
CA ILE A 312 -4.41 -13.97 16.39
C ILE A 312 -4.01 -15.43 16.70
N PRO A 313 -4.01 -16.35 15.71
CA PRO A 313 -3.67 -17.74 15.94
C PRO A 313 -2.25 -17.92 16.50
N GLN A 314 -2.04 -18.96 17.32
CA GLN A 314 -0.76 -19.19 17.99
C GLN A 314 0.42 -19.42 17.04
N ASN A 315 0.16 -19.96 15.85
CA ASN A 315 1.16 -20.22 14.82
C ASN A 315 1.40 -19.03 13.87
N VAL A 316 0.72 -17.90 14.06
CA VAL A 316 0.91 -16.69 13.26
C VAL A 316 1.78 -15.73 14.05
N THR A 317 2.85 -15.22 13.45
CA THR A 317 3.70 -14.17 14.02
C THR A 317 3.69 -13.00 13.05
N TRP A 318 3.49 -11.80 13.57
CA TRP A 318 3.50 -10.60 12.75
C TRP A 318 4.92 -10.30 12.24
N GLY A 319 5.03 -9.94 10.97
CA GLY A 319 6.23 -9.39 10.35
C GLY A 319 5.92 -8.09 9.60
N GLY A 320 6.92 -7.21 9.50
CA GLY A 320 6.81 -5.91 8.85
C GLY A 320 6.51 -6.01 7.36
N GLN A 321 7.27 -6.85 6.66
CA GLN A 321 6.97 -7.29 5.30
C GLN A 321 7.21 -8.79 5.15
N ALA A 322 6.35 -9.49 4.42
CA ALA A 322 6.40 -10.93 4.25
C ALA A 322 7.29 -11.35 3.06
N GLU A 323 8.41 -12.00 3.34
CA GLU A 323 9.35 -12.50 2.31
C GLU A 323 8.70 -13.51 1.35
N GLU A 324 7.88 -14.44 1.87
CA GLU A 324 7.18 -15.43 1.03
C GLU A 324 6.20 -14.75 0.08
N VAL A 325 5.48 -13.71 0.53
CA VAL A 325 4.57 -12.93 -0.34
C VAL A 325 5.37 -12.26 -1.45
N PHE A 326 6.47 -11.59 -1.11
CA PHE A 326 7.33 -10.95 -2.11
C PHE A 326 7.85 -11.95 -3.14
N SER A 327 8.37 -13.09 -2.68
CA SER A 327 8.88 -14.18 -3.52
C SER A 327 7.83 -14.70 -4.51
N LYS A 328 6.59 -14.94 -4.05
CA LYS A 328 5.49 -15.42 -4.90
C LYS A 328 5.01 -14.38 -5.91
N MET A 329 5.12 -13.09 -5.58
CA MET A 329 4.71 -11.98 -6.43
C MET A 329 5.85 -11.41 -7.30
N ALA A 330 7.08 -11.95 -7.20
CA ALA A 330 8.23 -11.43 -7.95
C ALA A 330 8.02 -11.44 -9.48
N GLY A 331 7.22 -12.38 -10.00
CA GLY A 331 6.84 -12.42 -11.42
C GLY A 331 5.76 -11.41 -11.82
N ASP A 332 5.08 -10.77 -10.86
CA ASP A 332 4.13 -9.68 -11.08
C ASP A 332 4.74 -8.30 -10.81
N PHE A 333 5.82 -8.25 -10.02
CA PHE A 333 6.43 -7.01 -9.53
C PHE A 333 6.71 -5.98 -10.63
N MET A 334 7.31 -6.39 -11.75
CA MET A 334 7.64 -5.49 -12.88
C MET A 334 6.55 -5.37 -13.96
N LYS A 335 5.37 -5.97 -13.79
CA LYS A 335 4.24 -5.79 -14.72
C LYS A 335 3.59 -4.42 -14.52
N PRO A 336 3.40 -3.59 -15.56
CA PRO A 336 2.68 -2.34 -15.42
C PRO A 336 1.17 -2.58 -15.27
N VAL A 337 0.48 -1.66 -14.59
CA VAL A 337 -1.00 -1.63 -14.49
C VAL A 337 -1.59 -0.28 -14.90
N VAL A 338 -0.88 0.47 -15.74
CA VAL A 338 -1.32 1.78 -16.25
C VAL A 338 -2.69 1.69 -16.94
N ASP A 339 -2.95 0.58 -17.65
CA ASP A 339 -4.21 0.30 -18.32
C ASP A 339 -5.39 0.07 -17.36
N VAL A 340 -5.12 -0.34 -16.12
CA VAL A 340 -6.13 -0.44 -15.06
C VAL A 340 -6.55 0.97 -14.63
N VAL A 341 -5.60 1.91 -14.55
CA VAL A 341 -5.89 3.32 -14.24
C VAL A 341 -6.72 3.98 -15.34
N ASP A 342 -6.41 3.69 -16.61
CA ASP A 342 -7.23 4.11 -17.76
C ASP A 342 -8.69 3.64 -17.64
N GLN A 343 -8.89 2.38 -17.25
CA GLN A 343 -10.21 1.79 -17.06
C GLN A 343 -10.97 2.43 -15.90
N LEU A 344 -10.30 2.70 -14.78
CA LEU A 344 -10.89 3.40 -13.63
C LEU A 344 -11.39 4.79 -14.01
N LEU A 345 -10.52 5.58 -14.65
CA LEU A 345 -10.86 6.93 -15.08
C LEU A 345 -12.00 6.94 -16.10
N THR A 346 -12.02 5.98 -17.03
CA THR A 346 -13.10 5.81 -18.02
C THR A 346 -14.41 5.38 -17.38
N ALA A 347 -14.35 4.57 -16.31
CA ALA A 347 -15.51 4.17 -15.53
C ALA A 347 -16.06 5.30 -14.62
N GLY A 348 -15.43 6.47 -14.61
CA GLY A 348 -15.84 7.62 -13.80
C GLY A 348 -15.40 7.55 -12.33
N VAL A 349 -14.49 6.64 -11.99
CA VAL A 349 -13.92 6.57 -10.63
C VAL A 349 -13.00 7.76 -10.41
N ASN A 350 -13.08 8.40 -9.25
CA ASN A 350 -12.10 9.42 -8.86
C ASN A 350 -10.75 8.74 -8.57
N VAL A 351 -9.73 9.11 -9.33
CA VAL A 351 -8.36 8.63 -9.16
C VAL A 351 -7.47 9.80 -8.76
N THR A 352 -6.79 9.67 -7.63
CA THR A 352 -5.77 10.61 -7.19
C THR A 352 -4.42 9.93 -7.23
N VAL A 353 -3.41 10.58 -7.82
CA VAL A 353 -2.00 10.23 -7.65
C VAL A 353 -1.40 11.22 -6.67
N TYR A 354 -0.55 10.76 -5.75
CA TYR A 354 0.22 11.65 -4.90
C TYR A 354 1.63 11.10 -4.72
N ASN A 355 2.64 11.98 -4.79
CA ASN A 355 4.04 11.57 -4.78
C ASN A 355 4.95 12.46 -3.94
N GLY A 356 5.89 11.84 -3.24
CA GLY A 356 6.95 12.50 -2.49
C GLY A 356 8.03 13.00 -3.43
N GLN A 357 8.42 14.27 -3.28
CA GLN A 357 9.46 14.89 -4.10
C GLN A 357 10.81 14.17 -4.04
N LEU A 358 11.14 13.58 -2.90
CA LEU A 358 12.42 12.99 -2.56
C LEU A 358 12.42 11.47 -2.68
N ASP A 359 11.31 10.86 -3.11
CA ASP A 359 11.26 9.42 -3.35
C ASP A 359 12.12 9.05 -4.57
N LEU A 360 12.97 8.04 -4.43
CA LEU A 360 13.77 7.50 -5.53
C LEU A 360 13.11 6.27 -6.12
N ILE A 361 12.66 5.32 -5.28
CA ILE A 361 12.13 4.05 -5.76
C ILE A 361 10.97 4.33 -6.71
N VAL A 362 10.03 5.21 -6.33
CA VAL A 362 8.91 5.65 -7.18
C VAL A 362 9.00 7.14 -7.49
N ASP A 363 10.08 7.53 -8.16
CA ASP A 363 10.39 8.94 -8.42
C ASP A 363 9.32 9.69 -9.22
N THR A 364 9.24 10.99 -8.93
CA THR A 364 8.25 11.89 -9.53
C THR A 364 8.34 12.00 -11.05
N MET A 365 9.53 11.87 -11.65
CA MET A 365 9.68 11.92 -13.11
C MET A 365 9.04 10.69 -13.75
N GLY A 366 9.28 9.50 -13.20
CA GLY A 366 8.66 8.25 -13.65
C GLY A 366 7.14 8.28 -13.52
N GLN A 367 6.63 8.89 -12.44
CA GLN A 367 5.20 9.05 -12.23
C GLN A 367 4.56 10.00 -13.25
N GLU A 368 5.18 11.14 -13.51
CA GLU A 368 4.73 12.03 -14.59
C GLU A 368 4.77 11.34 -15.96
N MET A 369 5.74 10.46 -16.23
CA MET A 369 5.87 9.76 -17.50
C MET A 369 4.68 8.87 -17.80
N TRP A 370 4.22 8.05 -16.86
CA TRP A 370 3.07 7.18 -17.10
C TRP A 370 1.75 7.96 -17.09
N VAL A 371 1.62 8.98 -16.23
CA VAL A 371 0.43 9.85 -16.21
C VAL A 371 0.23 10.54 -17.56
N LYS A 372 1.30 11.03 -18.20
CA LYS A 372 1.23 11.65 -19.52
C LYS A 372 0.84 10.66 -20.64
N GLN A 373 1.00 9.36 -20.41
CA GLN A 373 0.72 8.29 -21.37
C GLN A 373 -0.66 7.64 -21.18
N LEU A 374 -1.39 8.03 -20.13
CA LEU A 374 -2.77 7.60 -19.93
C LEU A 374 -3.62 7.88 -21.19
N LYS A 375 -4.48 6.92 -21.53
CA LYS A 375 -5.38 6.96 -22.69
C LYS A 375 -6.75 7.56 -22.35
N TRP A 376 -6.93 8.02 -21.11
CA TRP A 376 -8.14 8.71 -20.68
C TRP A 376 -8.37 10.03 -21.45
N GLU A 377 -9.62 10.28 -21.84
CA GLU A 377 -10.00 11.44 -22.67
C GLU A 377 -9.63 12.81 -22.08
N GLY A 378 -9.46 12.90 -20.76
CA GLY A 378 -9.14 14.16 -20.08
C GLY A 378 -7.66 14.53 -20.08
N ILE A 379 -6.75 13.62 -20.47
CA ILE A 379 -5.29 13.84 -20.42
C ILE A 379 -4.82 15.05 -21.22
N PRO A 380 -5.29 15.32 -22.47
CA PRO A 380 -4.89 16.51 -23.20
C PRO A 380 -5.24 17.83 -22.49
N SER A 381 -6.32 17.85 -21.71
CA SER A 381 -6.72 19.02 -20.92
C SER A 381 -5.94 19.09 -19.60
N PHE A 382 -5.80 17.97 -18.90
CA PHE A 382 -5.01 17.89 -17.67
C PHE A 382 -3.56 18.35 -17.88
N ASN A 383 -2.93 17.92 -18.98
CA ASN A 383 -1.55 18.29 -19.31
C ASN A 383 -1.36 19.79 -19.59
N LYS A 384 -2.43 20.52 -19.92
CA LYS A 384 -2.37 21.98 -20.13
C LYS A 384 -2.54 22.77 -18.83
N LEU A 385 -2.95 22.12 -17.73
CA LEU A 385 -3.10 22.78 -16.44
C LEU A 385 -1.73 23.14 -15.85
N ARG A 386 -1.69 24.29 -15.19
CA ARG A 386 -0.57 24.70 -14.35
C ARG A 386 -0.73 24.09 -12.96
N TRP A 387 0.39 23.85 -12.30
CA TRP A 387 0.41 23.45 -10.90
C TRP A 387 -0.14 24.58 -10.03
N THR A 388 -1.00 24.24 -9.08
CA THR A 388 -1.47 25.16 -8.03
C THR A 388 -0.66 24.88 -6.77
N PRO A 389 0.01 25.88 -6.16
CA PRO A 389 0.73 25.69 -4.91
C PRO A 389 -0.24 25.54 -3.73
N LEU A 390 0.16 24.77 -2.74
CA LEU A 390 -0.45 24.69 -1.41
C LEU A 390 0.59 25.12 -0.37
N ASP A 391 0.17 25.97 0.56
CA ASP A 391 0.99 26.37 1.70
C ASP A 391 1.19 25.20 2.65
N ASP A 392 2.39 25.09 3.22
CA ASP A 392 2.73 24.17 4.28
C ASP A 392 1.89 24.48 5.55
N PRO A 393 1.09 23.53 6.06
CA PRO A 393 0.28 23.72 7.26
C PRO A 393 1.04 24.19 8.49
N VAL A 394 2.33 23.85 8.59
CA VAL A 394 3.17 24.24 9.74
C VAL A 394 4.00 25.49 9.46
N SER A 395 4.03 25.98 8.23
CA SER A 395 4.82 27.15 7.81
C SER A 395 4.07 27.98 6.76
N PRO A 396 3.04 28.75 7.15
CA PRO A 396 2.26 29.58 6.22
C PRO A 396 3.14 30.49 5.36
N GLY A 397 2.81 30.62 4.07
CA GLY A 397 3.61 31.35 3.08
C GLY A 397 4.81 30.57 2.52
N ILE A 398 5.10 29.37 3.01
CA ILE A 398 6.04 28.42 2.40
C ILE A 398 5.23 27.37 1.64
N THR A 399 5.56 27.11 0.38
CA THR A 399 4.90 26.05 -0.39
C THR A 399 5.27 24.68 0.18
N GLY A 400 4.27 23.87 0.52
CA GLY A 400 4.43 22.49 0.97
C GLY A 400 4.08 21.45 -0.10
N ALA A 401 3.24 21.82 -1.08
CA ALA A 401 2.87 20.93 -2.18
C ALA A 401 2.45 21.69 -3.43
N PHE A 402 2.38 20.99 -4.55
CA PHE A 402 1.70 21.42 -5.75
C PHE A 402 0.62 20.42 -6.12
N TYR A 403 -0.48 20.86 -6.73
CA TYR A 403 -1.49 19.93 -7.22
C TYR A 403 -2.14 20.38 -8.53
N LYS A 404 -2.75 19.42 -9.23
CA LYS A 404 -3.62 19.61 -10.40
C LYS A 404 -4.85 18.73 -10.26
N THR A 405 -6.01 19.25 -10.67
CA THR A 405 -7.26 18.49 -10.74
C THR A 405 -7.95 18.75 -12.08
N TYR A 406 -8.45 17.69 -12.70
CA TYR A 406 -9.30 17.79 -13.89
C TYR A 406 -10.31 16.65 -13.89
N LYS A 407 -11.60 16.98 -13.90
CA LYS A 407 -12.70 15.99 -13.78
C LYS A 407 -12.42 15.04 -12.59
N ASN A 408 -12.37 13.73 -12.84
CA ASN A 408 -12.14 12.66 -11.87
C ASN A 408 -10.66 12.24 -11.73
N PHE A 409 -9.71 13.09 -12.15
CA PHE A 409 -8.29 12.85 -11.96
C PHE A 409 -7.62 14.00 -11.19
N ALA A 410 -6.83 13.65 -10.16
CA ALA A 410 -6.02 14.57 -9.39
C ALA A 410 -4.57 14.08 -9.30
N PHE A 411 -3.62 15.01 -9.25
CA PHE A 411 -2.23 14.72 -8.94
C PHE A 411 -1.71 15.73 -7.92
N TYR A 412 -1.17 15.23 -6.81
CA TYR A 412 -0.44 15.98 -5.80
C TYR A 412 1.06 15.65 -5.82
N TRP A 413 1.87 16.68 -5.73
CA TRP A 413 3.32 16.58 -5.55
C TRP A 413 3.65 17.19 -4.19
N ILE A 414 4.08 16.35 -3.25
CA ILE A 414 4.38 16.75 -1.87
C ILE A 414 5.87 17.06 -1.73
N LEU A 415 6.19 18.31 -1.41
CA LEU A 415 7.57 18.75 -1.28
C LEU A 415 8.17 18.24 0.03
N LYS A 416 9.49 17.99 0.03
CA LYS A 416 10.24 17.52 1.22
C LYS A 416 9.80 16.16 1.78
N ALA A 417 8.94 15.41 1.08
CA ALA A 417 8.58 14.05 1.42
C ALA A 417 9.34 13.05 0.54
N GLY A 418 9.80 11.95 1.12
CA GLY A 418 10.18 10.74 0.40
C GLY A 418 8.98 9.82 0.18
N HIS A 419 9.23 8.51 0.11
CA HIS A 419 8.26 7.46 -0.19
C HIS A 419 7.08 7.41 0.78
N MET A 420 7.38 7.45 2.09
CA MET A 420 6.38 7.43 3.17
C MET A 420 5.93 8.86 3.49
N ILE A 421 5.12 9.43 2.60
CA ILE A 421 4.67 10.83 2.71
C ILE A 421 4.07 11.16 4.08
N PRO A 422 3.17 10.34 4.68
CA PRO A 422 2.59 10.68 5.97
C PRO A 422 3.61 10.74 7.11
N SER A 423 4.71 9.98 7.01
CA SER A 423 5.80 10.01 7.99
C SER A 423 6.72 11.22 7.78
N ASP A 424 7.11 11.54 6.54
CA ASP A 424 8.02 12.65 6.25
C ASP A 424 7.32 14.03 6.30
N GLN A 425 6.06 14.12 5.86
CA GLN A 425 5.27 15.36 5.77
C GLN A 425 3.82 15.19 6.27
N GLY A 426 3.66 14.63 7.48
CA GLY A 426 2.35 14.32 8.07
C GLY A 426 1.30 15.45 8.06
N PRO A 427 1.63 16.72 8.38
CA PRO A 427 0.66 17.80 8.30
C PRO A 427 0.11 18.02 6.88
N MET A 428 0.99 18.00 5.88
CA MET A 428 0.60 18.14 4.47
C MET A 428 -0.17 16.91 3.97
N ALA A 429 0.22 15.70 4.40
CA ALA A 429 -0.51 14.47 4.10
C ALA A 429 -1.95 14.50 4.62
N LEU A 430 -2.15 15.01 5.85
CA LEU A 430 -3.48 15.17 6.44
C LEU A 430 -4.31 16.25 5.71
N GLN A 431 -3.69 17.37 5.32
CA GLN A 431 -4.37 18.39 4.51
C GLN A 431 -4.77 17.84 3.13
N MET A 432 -3.90 17.06 2.49
CA MET A 432 -4.19 16.40 1.23
C MET A 432 -5.35 15.41 1.37
N LEU A 433 -5.36 14.57 2.42
CA LEU A 433 -6.49 13.69 2.71
C LEU A 433 -7.79 14.48 2.75
N LYS A 434 -7.85 15.53 3.57
CA LYS A 434 -9.00 16.41 3.73
C LYS A 434 -9.53 16.95 2.39
N MET A 435 -8.63 17.43 1.53
CA MET A 435 -8.99 17.89 0.19
C MET A 435 -9.56 16.79 -0.70
N ILE A 436 -8.97 15.59 -0.67
CA ILE A 436 -9.41 14.45 -1.49
C ILE A 436 -10.79 13.95 -1.05
N VAL A 437 -11.03 13.88 0.26
CA VAL A 437 -12.28 13.36 0.81
C VAL A 437 -13.34 14.44 1.08
N HIS A 438 -13.07 15.68 0.65
CA HIS A 438 -13.95 16.85 0.79
C HIS A 438 -14.39 17.12 2.24
N GLN A 439 -13.43 17.13 3.16
CA GLN A 439 -13.61 17.50 4.56
C GLN A 439 -12.75 18.74 4.86
N ASP A 440 -13.38 19.88 5.12
CA ASP A 440 -12.68 21.14 5.45
C ASP A 440 -12.27 21.20 6.94
#